data_AF-A0A7C1UIF7-F1
#
_entry.id   AF-A0A7C1UIF7-F1
#
_cell.length_a   1.000
_cell.length_b   1.000
_cell.length_c   1.000
_cell.angle_alpha   90.00
_cell.angle_beta   90.00
_cell.angle_gamma   90.00
#
_symmetry.space_group_name_H-M   'P 1'
#
loop_
_entity.id
_entity.type
_entity.pdbx_description
1 polymer ?
#
loop_
_entity_poly.entity_id
_entity_poly.type
_entity_poly.pdbx_seq_one_letter_code
_entity_poly.pdbx_strand_id
1 'polypeptide(L)' 'EEVAIDGGARAVRWFDQVDEDTERLAAVEVWNVSQILVDPDENADWRIHASVDLAASREEGRPVMELLAVSDEVTPPR' A
#
# COMPACT_ATOMS: atom_id res chain seq x y z
N GLU A 1 14.24 -13.35 14.43
CA GLU A 1 13.56 -13.38 13.13
C GLU A 1 13.93 -12.13 12.35
N GLU A 2 14.08 -12.22 11.03
CA GLU A 2 14.55 -11.14 10.15
C GLU A 2 13.48 -10.86 9.08
N VAL A 3 13.18 -9.59 8.84
CA VAL A 3 12.19 -9.15 7.84
C VAL A 3 12.83 -9.23 6.46
N ALA A 4 12.22 -9.96 5.53
CA ALA A 4 12.73 -10.10 4.17
C ALA A 4 12.55 -8.80 3.37
N ILE A 5 13.60 -8.35 2.69
CA ILE A 5 13.60 -7.12 1.87
C ILE A 5 14.07 -7.33 0.43
N ASP A 6 14.23 -8.60 0.02
CA ASP A 6 14.77 -9.01 -1.28
C ASP A 6 13.77 -8.84 -2.44
N GLY A 7 14.16 -9.26 -3.64
CA GLY A 7 13.30 -9.16 -4.83
C GLY A 7 12.02 -9.99 -4.75
N GLY A 8 12.01 -11.10 -4.00
CA GLY A 8 10.82 -11.92 -3.79
C GLY A 8 9.83 -11.25 -2.84
N ALA A 9 10.35 -10.64 -1.77
CA ALA A 9 9.55 -9.85 -0.82
C ALA A 9 8.93 -8.58 -1.45
N ARG A 10 9.49 -8.09 -2.57
CA ARG A 10 8.99 -6.93 -3.34
C ARG A 10 8.12 -7.30 -4.54
N ALA A 11 7.76 -8.57 -4.70
CA ALA A 11 6.97 -9.02 -5.85
C ALA A 11 5.57 -8.38 -5.87
N VAL A 12 5.06 -8.10 -7.07
CA VAL A 12 3.73 -7.48 -7.30
C VAL A 12 2.60 -8.24 -6.60
N ARG A 13 2.73 -9.56 -6.41
CA ARG A 13 1.74 -10.40 -5.69
C ARG A 13 1.50 -9.98 -4.24
N TRP A 14 2.40 -9.19 -3.66
CA TRP A 14 2.32 -8.68 -2.29
C TRP A 14 1.81 -7.25 -2.21
N PHE A 15 1.38 -6.69 -3.35
CA PHE A 15 0.75 -5.38 -3.43
C PHE A 15 -0.69 -5.55 -3.88
N ASP A 16 -1.62 -5.11 -3.05
CA ASP A 16 -3.02 -4.96 -3.42
C ASP A 16 -3.26 -3.47 -3.75
N GLN A 17 -3.58 -3.18 -5.01
CA GLN A 17 -4.12 -1.87 -5.38
C GLN A 17 -5.62 -1.87 -5.03
N VAL A 18 -5.99 -1.12 -4.00
CA VAL A 18 -7.38 -1.05 -3.50
C VAL A 18 -8.05 0.17 -4.13
N ASP A 19 -8.27 0.13 -5.45
CA ASP A 19 -9.07 1.14 -6.16
C ASP A 19 -10.43 0.54 -6.55
N GLU A 20 -11.27 0.23 -5.56
CA GLU A 20 -12.64 -0.24 -5.81
C GLU A 20 -13.62 0.92 -6.09
N ASP A 21 -13.21 2.18 -5.90
CA ASP A 21 -14.11 3.35 -6.01
C ASP A 21 -13.50 4.45 -6.90
N THR A 22 -13.19 4.05 -8.14
CA THR A 22 -12.36 4.79 -9.10
C THR A 22 -12.91 6.19 -9.43
N GLU A 23 -14.22 6.42 -9.38
CA GLU A 23 -14.81 7.73 -9.76
C GLU A 23 -14.73 8.78 -8.65
N ARG A 24 -14.89 8.38 -7.38
CA ARG A 24 -14.78 9.27 -6.22
C ARG A 24 -13.32 9.59 -5.89
N LEU A 25 -12.43 8.61 -6.01
CA LEU A 25 -11.00 8.76 -5.71
C LEU A 25 -10.22 9.44 -6.85
N ALA A 26 -10.61 9.26 -8.12
CA ALA A 26 -10.01 9.99 -9.24
C ALA A 26 -10.22 11.51 -9.14
N ALA A 27 -11.31 11.96 -8.51
CA ALA A 27 -11.55 13.37 -8.25
C ALA A 27 -10.63 13.97 -7.17
N VAL A 28 -9.98 13.11 -6.35
CA VAL A 28 -9.19 13.52 -5.18
C VAL A 28 -7.68 13.32 -5.40
N GLU A 29 -7.24 12.80 -6.55
CA GLU A 29 -5.81 12.54 -6.85
C GLU A 29 -5.08 11.73 -5.77
N VAL A 30 -5.78 10.77 -5.15
CA VAL A 30 -5.22 9.88 -4.12
C VAL A 30 -5.28 8.42 -4.57
N TRP A 31 -4.18 7.69 -4.39
CA TRP A 31 -4.17 6.22 -4.46
C TRP A 31 -4.15 5.62 -3.06
N ASN A 32 -4.91 4.55 -2.85
CA ASN A 32 -4.79 3.72 -1.65
C ASN A 32 -4.00 2.46 -1.99
N VAL A 33 -2.92 2.22 -1.26
CA VAL A 33 -2.01 1.09 -1.48
C VAL A 33 -1.93 0.23 -0.22
N SER A 34 -1.90 -1.09 -0.41
CA SER A 34 -1.64 -2.04 0.66
C SER A 34 -0.45 -2.92 0.29
N GLN A 35 0.52 -3.05 1.20
CA GLN A 35 1.66 -3.95 1.05
C GLN A 35 1.61 -5.02 2.12
N ILE A 36 1.67 -6.29 1.71
CA ILE A 36 1.81 -7.43 2.62
C ILE A 36 3.26 -7.51 3.10
N LEU A 37 3.43 -7.66 4.41
CA LEU A 37 4.70 -7.98 5.04
C LEU A 37 4.85 -9.49 5.10
N VAL A 38 5.85 -10.00 4.39
CA VAL A 38 6.09 -11.45 4.25
C VAL A 38 7.26 -11.82 5.15
N ASP A 39 7.01 -12.70 6.10
CA ASP A 39 8.08 -13.31 6.90
C ASP A 39 8.77 -14.45 6.12
N PRO A 40 9.91 -14.99 6.62
CA PRO A 40 10.61 -16.09 5.94
C PRO A 40 9.78 -17.37 5.76
N ASP A 41 8.70 -17.55 6.52
CA ASP A 41 7.78 -18.68 6.43
C ASP A 41 6.60 -18.39 5.47
N GLU A 42 6.63 -17.24 4.80
CA GLU A 42 5.60 -16.72 3.91
C GLU A 42 4.22 -16.51 4.56
N ASN A 43 4.17 -16.25 5.87
CA ASN A 43 2.91 -15.89 6.52
C ASN A 43 2.52 -14.47 6.13
N ALA A 44 1.43 -14.35 5.37
CA ALA A 44 0.90 -13.09 4.83
C ALA A 44 -0.08 -12.39 5.79
N ASP A 45 0.24 -12.44 7.08
CA ASP A 45 -0.68 -12.06 8.16
C ASP A 45 -0.72 -10.55 8.39
N TRP A 46 0.29 -9.79 7.95
CA TRP A 46 0.39 -8.36 8.24
C TRP A 46 0.44 -7.52 6.96
N ARG A 47 -0.25 -6.37 6.98
CA ARG A 47 -0.29 -5.40 5.88
C ARG A 47 0.04 -4.00 6.38
N ILE A 48 0.70 -3.22 5.55
CA ILE A 48 0.84 -1.77 5.66
C ILE A 48 -0.17 -1.14 4.70
N HIS A 49 -1.05 -0.30 5.21
CA HIS A 49 -2.00 0.48 4.41
C HIS A 49 -1.55 1.94 4.36
N ALA A 50 -1.48 2.52 3.17
CA ALA A 50 -1.10 3.91 2.98
C ALA A 50 -1.93 4.58 1.88
N SER A 51 -2.08 5.89 1.97
CA SER A 51 -2.51 6.72 0.86
C SER A 51 -1.31 7.39 0.19
N VAL A 52 -1.42 7.66 -1.11
CA VAL A 52 -0.43 8.39 -1.90
C VAL A 52 -1.13 9.60 -2.50
N ASP A 53 -0.69 10.80 -2.15
CA ASP A 53 -1.16 12.04 -2.75
C ASP A 53 -0.39 12.28 -4.07
N LEU A 54 -1.09 12.13 -5.19
CA LEU A 54 -0.48 12.25 -6.52
C LEU A 54 -0.20 13.69 -6.90
N ALA A 55 -0.99 14.66 -6.41
CA ALA A 55 -0.77 16.07 -6.69
C ALA A 55 0.52 16.53 -6.00
N ALA A 56 0.62 16.28 -4.69
CA ALA A 56 1.79 16.60 -3.90
C ALA A 56 3.03 15.83 -4.37
N SER A 57 2.87 14.55 -4.77
CA SER A 57 3.99 13.76 -5.30
C SER A 57 4.57 14.34 -6.59
N ARG A 58 3.73 14.90 -7.47
CA ARG A 58 4.18 15.57 -8.70
C ARG A 58 4.91 16.87 -8.40
N GLU A 59 4.43 17.65 -7.43
CA GLU A 59 5.08 18.90 -7.00
C GLU A 59 6.45 18.63 -6.36
N GLU A 60 6.54 17.61 -5.51
CA GLU A 60 7.74 17.30 -4.72
C GLU A 60 8.77 16.43 -5.50
N GLY A 61 8.37 15.83 -6.63
CA GLY A 61 9.22 14.92 -7.41
C GLY A 61 9.57 13.62 -6.68
N ARG A 62 8.82 13.27 -5.63
CA ARG A 62 8.97 12.05 -4.81
C ARG A 62 7.60 11.65 -4.24
N PRO A 63 7.40 10.38 -3.84
CA PRO A 63 6.16 9.97 -3.20
C PRO A 63 5.86 10.78 -1.93
N VAL A 64 4.64 11.31 -1.86
CA VAL A 64 4.04 11.91 -0.66
C VAL A 64 2.95 10.96 -0.18
N MET A 65 3.13 10.42 1.03
CA MET A 65 2.32 9.32 1.54
C MET A 65 1.89 9.56 2.98
N GLU A 66 0.72 9.07 3.34
CA GLU A 66 0.24 8.96 4.72
C GLU A 66 0.05 7.48 5.08
N LEU A 67 0.64 7.06 6.21
CA LEU A 67 0.40 5.73 6.77
C LEU A 67 -0.98 5.72 7.41
N LEU A 68 -1.87 4.85 6.93
CA LEU A 68 -3.25 4.75 7.42
C LEU A 68 -3.36 3.73 8.55
N ALA A 69 -2.76 2.54 8.37
CA ALA A 69 -2.86 1.45 9.34
C ALA A 69 -1.77 0.38 9.13
N VAL A 70 -1.57 -0.42 10.18
CA VAL A 70 -0.85 -1.70 10.14
C VAL A 70 -1.78 -2.75 10.74
N SER A 71 -2.28 -3.67 9.91
CA SER A 71 -3.31 -4.64 10.30
C SER A 71 -3.26 -5.89 9.41
N ASP A 72 -3.92 -6.96 9.83
CA ASP A 72 -4.16 -8.16 9.01
C ASP A 72 -5.34 -7.99 8.06
N GLU A 73 -6.26 -7.08 8.38
CA GLU A 73 -7.46 -6.79 7.59
C GLU A 73 -7.12 -6.23 6.20
N VAL A 74 -7.85 -6.68 5.18
CA VAL A 74 -7.93 -5.94 3.91
C VAL A 74 -8.83 -4.73 4.20
N THR A 75 -8.24 -3.55 4.37
CA THR A 75 -8.99 -2.33 4.67
C THR A 75 -10.09 -2.12 3.61
N PRO A 76 -11.39 -2.12 3.99
CA PRO A 76 -12.45 -1.79 3.03
C PRO A 76 -12.38 -0.28 2.70
N PRO A 77 -12.74 0.13 1.48
CA PRO A 77 -12.75 1.55 1.12
C PRO A 77 -13.68 2.32 2.08
N ARG A 78 -13.17 3.40 2.69
CA ARG A 78 -13.97 4.39 3.42
C ARG A 78 -14.63 5.38 2.47
#